data_AF-A0A7S2CXY5-F1
#
_entry.id   AF-A0A7S2CXY5-F1
#
_cell.length_a   1.000
_cell.length_b   1.000
_cell.length_c   1.000
_cell.angle_alpha   90.00
_cell.angle_beta   90.00
_cell.angle_gamma   90.00
#
_symmetry.space_group_name_H-M   'P 1'
#
loop_
_entity.id
_entity.type
_entity.pdbx_description
1 polymer ?
#
loop_
_entity_poly.entity_id
_entity_poly.type
_entity_poly.pdbx_seq_one_letter_code
_entity_poly.pdbx_strand_id
1 'polypeptide(L)'
;AMKQQAVPKTYRDMFQFNATVMGFGKRLWMREVLVSFDDMVRNAGNSARMQEECDVLSLRIAGCAAQGPVVLSEYRSCMLASLRQLLMREWSTSYETAWNWFWDCVERSLQQIMGRPADWQRCLDGFLSTLSEGDRFEIIRQTYVRFFAARPEGQDYFKQSMSRLQFIGA
;
A
#
# COMPACT_ATOMS: atom_id res chain seq x y z
N ALA A 1 -32.51 22.48 -0.88
CA ALA A 1 -31.57 22.70 -2.00
C ALA A 1 -30.37 21.77 -1.81
N MET A 2 -30.18 20.78 -2.68
CA MET A 2 -28.96 19.96 -2.67
C MET A 2 -27.79 20.88 -3.01
N LYS A 3 -26.85 21.08 -2.08
CA LYS A 3 -25.56 21.71 -2.41
C LYS A 3 -24.95 20.89 -3.53
N GLN A 4 -24.68 21.51 -4.68
CA GLN A 4 -23.79 20.92 -5.67
C GLN A 4 -22.47 20.61 -4.95
N GLN A 5 -22.25 19.33 -4.65
CA GLN A 5 -20.93 18.89 -4.20
C GLN A 5 -19.96 19.24 -5.31
N ALA A 6 -18.95 20.04 -4.98
CA ALA A 6 -17.91 20.40 -5.93
C ALA A 6 -17.34 19.11 -6.53
N VAL A 7 -17.35 19.00 -7.86
CA VAL A 7 -16.84 17.83 -8.56
C VAL A 7 -15.36 17.65 -8.16
N PRO A 8 -14.96 16.47 -7.65
CA PRO A 8 -13.58 16.21 -7.28
C PRO A 8 -12.62 16.46 -8.45
N LYS A 9 -11.44 17.01 -8.16
CA LYS A 9 -10.43 17.35 -9.20
C LYS A 9 -9.13 16.57 -9.07
N THR A 10 -8.93 15.87 -7.96
CA THR A 10 -7.76 15.02 -7.74
C THR A 10 -8.15 13.56 -7.86
N TYR A 11 -7.20 12.69 -8.24
CA TYR A 11 -7.44 11.25 -8.28
C TYR A 11 -7.91 10.71 -6.92
N ARG A 12 -7.26 11.15 -5.83
CA ARG A 12 -7.62 10.73 -4.47
C ARG A 12 -9.07 11.06 -4.13
N ASP A 13 -9.48 12.30 -4.35
CA ASP A 13 -10.83 12.76 -3.99
C ASP A 13 -11.89 12.08 -4.89
N MET A 14 -11.59 11.92 -6.18
CA MET A 14 -12.49 11.24 -7.12
C MET A 14 -12.61 9.75 -6.80
N PHE A 15 -11.52 9.10 -6.41
CA PHE A 15 -11.53 7.70 -5.96
C PHE A 15 -12.39 7.52 -4.72
N GLN A 16 -12.21 8.36 -3.70
CA GLN A 16 -13.00 8.31 -2.47
C GLN A 16 -14.49 8.57 -2.72
N PHE A 17 -14.81 9.50 -3.63
CA PHE A 17 -16.17 9.74 -4.07
C PHE A 17 -16.78 8.49 -4.72
N ASN A 18 -16.12 7.90 -5.73
CA ASN A 18 -16.63 6.69 -6.40
C ASN A 18 -16.70 5.49 -5.47
N ALA A 19 -15.71 5.29 -4.60
CA ALA A 19 -15.75 4.24 -3.59
C ALA A 19 -16.94 4.41 -2.64
N THR A 20 -17.27 5.64 -2.24
CA THR A 20 -18.44 5.91 -1.40
C THR A 20 -19.75 5.61 -2.15
N VAL A 21 -19.86 6.06 -3.40
CA VAL A 21 -21.04 5.81 -4.25
C VAL A 21 -21.26 4.31 -4.51
N MET A 22 -20.18 3.55 -4.69
CA MET A 22 -20.24 2.09 -4.90
C MET A 22 -20.40 1.28 -3.60
N GLY A 23 -20.49 1.94 -2.43
CA GLY A 23 -20.66 1.26 -1.12
C GLY A 23 -19.35 0.73 -0.50
N PHE A 24 -18.20 1.11 -1.04
CA PHE A 24 -16.88 0.67 -0.62
C PHE A 24 -16.13 1.66 0.29
N GLY A 25 -16.72 2.83 0.59
CA GLY A 25 -16.04 3.92 1.32
C GLY A 25 -15.50 3.58 2.72
N LYS A 26 -15.91 2.44 3.31
CA LYS A 26 -15.43 1.95 4.62
C LYS A 26 -14.32 0.90 4.52
N ARG A 27 -13.94 0.46 3.32
CA ARG A 27 -12.93 -0.59 3.11
C ARG A 27 -11.53 -0.03 3.32
N LEU A 28 -10.92 -0.26 4.48
CA LEU A 28 -9.60 0.33 4.78
C LEU A 28 -8.51 -0.17 3.83
N TRP A 29 -8.56 -1.42 3.38
CA TRP A 29 -7.58 -1.94 2.43
C TRP A 29 -7.53 -1.13 1.13
N MET A 30 -8.67 -0.60 0.64
CA MET A 30 -8.69 0.26 -0.55
C MET A 30 -7.98 1.59 -0.31
N ARG A 31 -8.01 2.10 0.94
CA ARG A 31 -7.24 3.29 1.31
C ARG A 31 -5.74 3.01 1.29
N GLU A 32 -5.31 1.83 1.74
CA GLU A 32 -3.89 1.44 1.68
C GLU A 32 -3.39 1.35 0.23
N VAL A 33 -4.21 0.78 -0.67
CA VAL A 33 -3.92 0.79 -2.11
C VAL A 33 -3.86 2.23 -2.63
N LEU A 34 -4.83 3.09 -2.27
CA LEU A 34 -4.88 4.49 -2.70
C LEU A 34 -3.67 5.32 -2.24
N VAL A 35 -3.16 5.06 -1.03
CA VAL A 35 -1.95 5.71 -0.51
C VAL A 35 -0.73 5.31 -1.33
N SER A 36 -0.66 4.05 -1.76
CA SER A 36 0.51 3.48 -2.47
C SER A 36 0.40 3.62 -4.00
N PHE A 37 -0.75 4.08 -4.51
CA PHE A 37 -1.07 4.07 -5.94
C PHE A 37 -0.12 4.92 -6.79
N ASP A 38 0.20 6.12 -6.32
CA ASP A 38 1.09 7.05 -7.02
C ASP A 38 2.51 6.46 -7.17
N ASP A 39 3.03 5.82 -6.13
CA ASP A 39 4.34 5.16 -6.16
C ASP A 39 4.33 3.92 -7.07
N MET A 40 3.24 3.15 -7.09
CA MET A 40 3.08 2.04 -8.06
C MET A 40 3.09 2.58 -9.50
N VAL A 41 2.31 3.63 -9.79
CA VAL A 41 2.23 4.21 -11.14
C VAL A 41 3.60 4.74 -11.60
N ARG A 42 4.34 5.45 -10.74
CA ARG A 42 5.71 5.93 -11.04
C ARG A 42 6.67 4.79 -11.39
N ASN A 43 6.44 3.61 -10.82
CA ASN A 43 7.30 2.44 -10.99
C ASN A 43 6.74 1.40 -11.97
N ALA A 44 5.69 1.72 -12.75
CA ALA A 44 5.06 0.78 -13.68
C ALA A 44 6.03 0.18 -14.72
N GLY A 45 7.08 0.92 -15.08
CA GLY A 45 8.13 0.45 -16.01
C GLY A 45 9.27 -0.33 -15.35
N ASN A 46 9.32 -0.41 -14.02
CA ASN A 46 10.37 -1.10 -13.27
C ASN A 46 9.75 -2.25 -12.46
N SER A 47 9.79 -3.45 -13.01
CA SER A 47 9.14 -4.64 -12.42
C SER A 47 9.66 -4.98 -11.04
N ALA A 48 10.98 -4.84 -10.80
CA ALA A 48 11.58 -5.10 -9.49
C ALA A 48 11.04 -4.11 -8.45
N ARG A 49 11.01 -2.82 -8.79
CA ARG A 49 10.50 -1.80 -7.86
C ARG A 49 8.99 -1.92 -7.66
N MET A 50 8.22 -2.20 -8.71
CA MET A 50 6.79 -2.48 -8.61
C MET A 50 6.50 -3.66 -7.68
N GLN A 51 7.33 -4.70 -7.73
CA GLN A 51 7.21 -5.85 -6.85
C GLN A 51 7.40 -5.43 -5.39
N GLU A 52 8.45 -4.64 -5.07
CA GLU A 52 8.66 -4.11 -3.73
C GLU A 52 7.47 -3.27 -3.23
N GLU A 53 6.88 -2.41 -4.07
CA GLU A 53 5.68 -1.65 -3.70
C GLU A 53 4.50 -2.57 -3.38
N CYS A 54 4.31 -3.64 -4.17
CA CYS A 54 3.27 -4.64 -3.92
C CYS A 54 3.55 -5.46 -2.65
N ASP A 55 4.81 -5.79 -2.35
CA ASP A 55 5.22 -6.50 -1.14
C ASP A 55 4.85 -5.66 0.10
N VAL A 56 5.22 -4.38 0.12
CA VAL A 56 4.89 -3.46 1.22
C VAL A 56 3.38 -3.26 1.34
N LEU A 57 2.68 -3.10 0.22
CA LEU A 57 1.22 -2.97 0.21
C LEU A 57 0.54 -4.22 0.77
N SER A 58 1.04 -5.42 0.47
CA SER A 58 0.48 -6.67 1.00
C SER A 58 0.52 -6.72 2.53
N LEU A 59 1.60 -6.22 3.14
CA LEU A 59 1.75 -6.13 4.59
C LEU A 59 0.75 -5.13 5.20
N ARG A 60 0.56 -3.96 4.55
CA ARG A 60 -0.43 -2.96 4.99
C ARG A 60 -1.86 -3.48 4.90
N ILE A 61 -2.18 -4.20 3.82
CA ILE A 61 -3.48 -4.85 3.63
C ILE A 61 -3.70 -5.94 4.70
N ALA A 62 -2.68 -6.73 5.03
CA ALA A 62 -2.77 -7.72 6.09
C ALA A 62 -3.08 -7.09 7.46
N GLY A 63 -2.55 -5.90 7.75
CA GLY A 63 -2.94 -5.11 8.93
C GLY A 63 -4.42 -4.71 8.97
N CYS A 64 -5.11 -4.75 7.83
CA CYS A 64 -6.55 -4.47 7.71
C CYS A 64 -7.42 -5.74 7.71
N ALA A 65 -6.84 -6.94 7.89
CA ALA A 65 -7.51 -8.23 7.67
C ALA A 65 -8.78 -8.47 8.50
N ALA A 66 -8.94 -7.78 9.63
CA ALA A 66 -10.14 -7.88 10.47
C ALA A 66 -11.42 -7.32 9.83
N GLN A 67 -11.34 -6.63 8.68
CA GLN A 67 -12.47 -5.93 8.06
C GLN A 67 -13.19 -6.69 6.95
N GLY A 68 -12.82 -7.95 6.75
CA GLY A 68 -13.45 -8.82 5.76
C GLY A 68 -12.59 -9.06 4.53
N PRO A 69 -13.14 -9.73 3.50
CA PRO A 69 -12.39 -10.18 2.35
C PRO A 69 -11.89 -9.01 1.51
N VAL A 70 -10.66 -9.14 1.03
CA VAL A 70 -10.06 -8.21 0.06
C VAL A 70 -10.51 -8.65 -1.33
N VAL A 71 -11.18 -7.76 -2.05
CA VAL A 71 -11.72 -8.02 -3.39
C VAL A 71 -11.12 -7.01 -4.36
N LEU A 72 -10.00 -7.36 -4.97
CA LEU A 72 -9.18 -6.45 -5.79
C LEU A 72 -9.93 -5.85 -6.99
N SER A 73 -10.91 -6.58 -7.55
CA SER A 73 -11.76 -6.10 -8.65
C SER A 73 -12.63 -4.89 -8.27
N GLU A 74 -12.93 -4.68 -6.99
CA GLU A 74 -13.66 -3.49 -6.53
C GLU A 74 -12.78 -2.24 -6.62
N TYR A 75 -11.50 -2.35 -6.27
CA TYR A 75 -10.55 -1.26 -6.44
C TYR A 75 -10.39 -0.91 -7.90
N ARG A 76 -10.23 -1.92 -8.77
CA ARG A 76 -10.19 -1.74 -10.23
C ARG A 76 -11.38 -0.94 -10.75
N SER A 77 -12.58 -1.29 -10.31
CA SER A 77 -13.82 -0.64 -10.74
C SER A 77 -13.85 0.83 -10.33
N CYS A 78 -13.45 1.13 -9.09
CA CYS A 78 -13.33 2.52 -8.61
C CYS A 78 -12.24 3.29 -9.35
N MET A 79 -11.07 2.68 -9.55
CA MET A 79 -9.92 3.28 -10.24
C MET A 79 -10.33 3.72 -11.66
N LEU A 80 -10.90 2.82 -12.46
CA LEU A 80 -11.30 3.11 -13.83
C LEU A 80 -12.40 4.18 -13.88
N ALA A 81 -13.41 4.11 -13.01
CA ALA A 81 -14.45 5.12 -12.93
C ALA A 81 -13.87 6.51 -12.62
N SER A 82 -12.94 6.60 -11.65
CA SER A 82 -12.31 7.86 -11.25
C SER A 82 -11.40 8.44 -12.33
N LEU A 83 -10.58 7.61 -12.98
CA LEU A 83 -9.70 8.07 -14.06
C LEU A 83 -10.52 8.56 -15.26
N ARG A 84 -11.55 7.81 -15.65
CA ARG A 84 -12.44 8.20 -16.75
C ARG A 84 -13.15 9.52 -16.49
N GLN A 85 -13.58 9.77 -15.25
CA GLN A 85 -14.23 11.02 -14.86
C GLN A 85 -13.26 12.22 -14.80
N LEU A 86 -11.99 11.99 -14.49
CA LEU A 86 -10.98 13.06 -14.47
C LEU A 86 -10.44 13.37 -15.87
N LEU A 87 -10.35 12.35 -16.73
CA LEU A 87 -9.75 12.44 -18.06
C LEU A 87 -10.79 12.46 -19.18
N MET A 88 -12.06 12.80 -18.90
CA MET A 88 -13.21 12.62 -19.82
C MET A 88 -12.95 13.04 -21.28
N ARG A 89 -12.18 14.10 -21.52
CA ARG A 89 -11.88 14.63 -22.86
C ARG A 89 -10.82 13.85 -23.62
N GLU A 90 -9.92 13.19 -22.90
CA GLU A 90 -8.76 12.45 -23.44
C GLU A 90 -8.95 10.94 -23.35
N TRP A 91 -9.93 10.47 -22.56
CA TRP A 91 -10.18 9.06 -22.37
C TRP A 91 -10.51 8.36 -23.68
N SER A 92 -9.72 7.35 -24.00
CA SER A 92 -9.84 6.53 -25.19
C SER A 92 -9.73 5.06 -24.81
N THR A 93 -10.02 4.17 -25.77
CA THR A 93 -9.83 2.73 -25.57
C THR A 93 -8.39 2.37 -25.22
N SER A 94 -7.39 3.11 -25.73
CA SER A 94 -5.99 2.84 -25.39
C SER A 94 -5.68 3.16 -23.92
N TYR A 95 -6.25 4.23 -23.36
CA TYR A 95 -6.13 4.51 -21.93
C TYR A 95 -6.80 3.42 -21.09
N GLU A 96 -8.01 2.99 -21.47
CA GLU A 96 -8.72 1.90 -20.80
C GLU A 96 -7.89 0.61 -20.79
N THR A 97 -7.30 0.22 -21.92
CA THR A 97 -6.43 -0.96 -22.03
C THR A 97 -5.17 -0.81 -21.17
N ALA A 98 -4.50 0.34 -21.21
CA ALA A 98 -3.27 0.57 -20.45
C ALA A 98 -3.50 0.51 -18.93
N TRP A 99 -4.57 1.14 -18.43
CA TRP A 99 -4.91 1.10 -17.00
C TRP A 99 -5.37 -0.27 -16.53
N ASN A 100 -6.09 -1.02 -17.38
CA ASN A 100 -6.41 -2.41 -17.08
C ASN A 100 -5.15 -3.27 -16.99
N TRP A 101 -4.26 -3.16 -17.98
CA TRP A 101 -2.99 -3.89 -17.97
C TRP A 101 -2.14 -3.57 -16.73
N PHE A 102 -2.05 -2.29 -16.35
CA PHE A 102 -1.36 -1.86 -15.14
C PHE A 102 -1.94 -2.55 -13.91
N TRP A 103 -3.27 -2.53 -13.76
CA TRP A 103 -3.93 -3.18 -12.63
C TRP A 103 -3.76 -4.70 -12.65
N ASP A 104 -3.80 -5.35 -13.80
CA ASP A 104 -3.52 -6.80 -13.93
C ASP A 104 -2.11 -7.15 -13.44
N CYS A 105 -1.13 -6.24 -13.59
CA CYS A 105 0.21 -6.44 -13.05
C CYS A 105 0.19 -6.36 -11.52
N VAL A 106 -0.42 -5.32 -10.95
CA VAL A 106 -0.56 -5.14 -9.50
C VAL A 106 -1.32 -6.31 -8.86
N GLU A 107 -2.45 -6.70 -9.45
CA GLU A 107 -3.30 -7.78 -8.95
C GLU A 107 -2.55 -9.12 -8.95
N ARG A 108 -1.81 -9.44 -10.01
CA ARG A 108 -0.97 -10.65 -10.04
C ARG A 108 0.10 -10.64 -8.95
N SER A 109 0.80 -9.52 -8.76
CA SER A 109 1.83 -9.41 -7.71
C SER A 109 1.22 -9.53 -6.31
N LEU A 110 0.08 -8.88 -6.04
CA LEU A 110 -0.60 -8.97 -4.75
C LEU A 110 -1.12 -10.39 -4.48
N GLN A 111 -1.73 -11.05 -5.45
CA GLN A 111 -2.26 -12.42 -5.28
C GLN A 111 -1.18 -13.45 -4.94
N GLN A 112 0.07 -13.25 -5.37
CA GLN A 112 1.18 -14.13 -5.02
C GLN A 112 1.53 -14.08 -3.52
N ILE A 113 1.25 -12.94 -2.87
CA ILE A 113 1.72 -12.63 -1.53
C ILE A 113 0.59 -12.61 -0.51
N MET A 114 -0.61 -12.22 -0.91
CA MET A 114 -1.77 -12.18 -0.05
C MET A 114 -1.96 -13.50 0.72
N GLY A 115 -2.21 -13.38 2.03
CA GLY A 115 -2.31 -14.51 2.94
C GLY A 115 -0.98 -14.93 3.58
N ARG A 116 0.17 -14.74 2.91
CA ARG A 116 1.50 -15.08 3.46
C ARG A 116 1.93 -14.24 4.66
N PRO A 117 1.55 -12.95 4.80
CA PRO A 117 1.98 -12.15 5.95
C PRO A 117 1.63 -12.77 7.31
N ALA A 118 0.52 -13.48 7.43
CA ALA A 118 0.15 -14.17 8.67
C ALA A 118 1.09 -15.33 9.00
N ASP A 119 1.53 -16.07 7.98
CA ASP A 119 2.50 -17.15 8.15
C ASP A 119 3.89 -16.61 8.47
N TRP A 120 4.29 -15.52 7.81
CA TRP A 120 5.54 -14.82 8.11
C TRP A 120 5.56 -14.28 9.53
N GLN A 121 4.47 -13.68 9.99
CA GLN A 121 4.34 -13.20 11.37
C GLN A 121 4.49 -14.36 12.35
N ARG A 122 3.83 -15.49 12.12
CA ARG A 122 3.95 -16.68 12.99
C ARG A 122 5.38 -17.22 13.04
N CYS A 123 6.05 -17.30 11.90
CA CYS A 123 7.46 -17.72 11.83
C CYS A 123 8.38 -16.73 12.55
N LEU A 124 8.15 -15.43 12.37
CA LEU A 124 8.89 -14.36 13.01
C LEU A 124 8.70 -14.40 14.53
N ASP A 125 7.47 -14.53 15.01
CA ASP A 125 7.16 -14.65 16.45
C ASP A 125 7.84 -15.87 17.06
N GLY A 126 7.82 -17.00 16.34
CA GLY A 126 8.53 -18.22 16.73
C GLY A 126 10.03 -17.99 16.85
N PHE A 127 10.66 -17.37 15.86
CA PHE A 127 12.08 -17.01 15.91
C PHE A 127 12.38 -16.04 17.06
N LEU A 128 11.63 -14.95 17.19
CA LEU A 128 11.82 -13.95 18.24
C LEU A 128 11.67 -14.57 19.63
N SER A 129 10.76 -15.52 19.82
CA SER A 129 10.58 -16.22 21.10
C SER A 129 11.83 -16.97 21.58
N THR A 130 12.72 -17.37 20.66
CA THR A 130 13.99 -18.04 21.01
C THR A 130 15.07 -17.07 21.49
N LEU A 131 14.88 -15.76 21.29
CA LEU A 131 15.86 -14.74 21.60
C LEU A 131 15.59 -14.11 22.96
N SER A 132 16.67 -13.83 23.70
CA SER A 132 16.59 -13.02 24.92
C SER A 132 16.18 -11.58 24.58
N GLU A 133 15.67 -10.84 25.56
CA GLU A 133 15.33 -9.42 25.39
C GLU A 133 16.55 -8.59 24.94
N GLY A 134 17.73 -8.91 25.46
CA GLY A 134 19.00 -8.30 25.06
C GLY A 134 19.36 -8.56 23.60
N ASP A 135 19.17 -9.80 23.12
CA ASP A 135 19.46 -10.16 21.72
C ASP A 135 18.50 -9.46 20.76
N ARG A 136 17.21 -9.40 21.10
CA ARG A 136 16.21 -8.66 20.29
C ARG A 136 16.60 -7.20 20.17
N PHE A 137 16.96 -6.57 21.30
CA PHE A 137 17.40 -5.18 21.33
C PHE A 137 18.62 -4.95 20.42
N GLU A 138 19.62 -5.82 20.49
CA GLU A 138 20.83 -5.70 19.70
C GLU A 138 20.57 -5.89 18.20
N ILE A 139 19.71 -6.83 17.81
CA ILE A 139 19.31 -7.04 16.41
C ILE A 139 18.63 -5.79 15.84
N ILE A 140 17.67 -5.22 16.58
CA ILE A 140 16.97 -3.99 16.15
C ILE A 140 17.96 -2.85 16.01
N ARG A 141 18.85 -2.66 16.99
CA ARG A 141 19.88 -1.62 16.96
C ARG A 141 20.78 -1.76 15.73
N GLN A 142 21.30 -2.96 15.49
CA GLN A 142 22.18 -3.24 14.34
C GLN A 142 21.46 -3.03 13.01
N THR A 143 20.16 -3.35 12.94
CA THR A 143 19.34 -3.13 11.75
C THR A 143 19.29 -1.64 11.39
N TYR A 144 18.98 -0.76 12.36
CA TYR A 144 18.97 0.69 12.12
C TYR A 144 20.35 1.24 11.78
N VAL A 145 21.41 0.79 12.45
CA VAL A 145 22.78 1.21 12.14
C VAL A 145 23.14 0.87 10.70
N ARG A 146 22.87 -0.36 10.26
CA ARG A 146 23.14 -0.80 8.87
C ARG A 146 22.25 -0.06 7.86
N PHE A 147 20.99 0.14 8.19
CA PHE A 147 20.04 0.86 7.35
C PHE A 147 20.52 2.29 7.10
N PHE A 148 20.82 3.05 8.15
CA PHE A 148 21.27 4.44 8.00
C PHE A 148 22.68 4.57 7.41
N ALA A 149 23.53 3.55 7.55
CA ALA A 149 24.80 3.50 6.83
C ALA A 149 24.60 3.31 5.32
N ALA A 150 23.63 2.49 4.90
CA ALA A 150 23.32 2.24 3.50
C ALA A 150 22.48 3.35 2.84
N ARG A 151 21.62 4.00 3.62
CA ARG A 151 20.70 5.07 3.20
C ARG A 151 20.64 6.17 4.26
N PRO A 152 21.62 7.10 4.28
CA PRO A 152 21.66 8.20 5.23
C PRO A 152 20.42 9.09 5.19
N GLU A 153 19.83 9.28 4.01
CA GLU A 153 18.61 10.09 3.79
C GLU A 153 17.40 9.52 4.55
N GLY A 154 17.45 8.23 4.92
CA GLY A 154 16.45 7.61 5.76
C GLY A 154 16.28 8.33 7.09
N GLN A 155 17.34 8.96 7.64
CA GLN A 155 17.31 9.67 8.91
C GLN A 155 16.29 10.82 8.92
N ASP A 156 16.05 11.47 7.77
CA ASP A 156 15.13 12.61 7.65
C ASP A 156 13.66 12.20 7.90
N TYR A 157 13.35 10.92 7.74
CA TYR A 157 12.02 10.35 8.00
C TYR A 157 11.83 9.92 9.45
N PHE A 158 12.91 9.77 10.23
CA PHE A 158 12.86 9.36 11.64
C PHE A 158 13.07 10.56 12.57
N LYS A 159 11.98 11.25 12.90
CA LYS A 159 11.99 12.37 13.86
C LYS A 159 12.09 11.93 15.33
N GLN A 160 12.20 10.63 15.60
CA GLN A 160 12.24 10.08 16.96
C GLN A 160 13.65 9.65 17.31
N SER A 161 14.00 9.73 18.59
CA SER A 161 15.31 9.28 19.07
C SER A 161 15.51 7.78 18.78
N MET A 162 16.77 7.37 18.59
CA MET A 162 17.13 5.96 18.36
C MET A 162 16.53 5.04 19.44
N SER A 163 16.49 5.50 20.69
CA SER A 163 15.86 4.78 21.82
C SER A 163 14.37 4.51 21.61
N ARG A 164 13.66 5.43 20.95
CA ARG A 164 12.24 5.25 20.67
C ARG A 164 11.99 4.42 19.40
N LEU A 165 12.89 4.47 18.42
CA LEU A 165 12.88 3.54 17.29
C LEU A 165 13.13 2.10 17.75
N GLN A 166 14.02 1.92 18.73
CA GLN A 166 14.26 0.63 19.38
C GLN A 166 13.03 0.11 20.13
N PHE A 167 12.25 0.99 20.77
CA PHE A 167 11.00 0.62 21.42
C PHE A 167 9.87 0.29 20.44
N ILE A 168 9.81 0.97 19.28
CA ILE A 168 8.78 0.72 18.24
C ILE A 168 9.08 -0.56 17.45
N GLY A 169 10.36 -0.92 17.31
CA GLY A 169 10.78 -2.14 16.63
C GLY A 169 10.75 -3.41 17.49
N ALA A 170 10.46 -3.29 18.79
CA ALA A 170 10.31 -4.39 19.74
C ALA A 170 8.88 -4.95 19.73
#